data_AF-A0A354ZFD4-F1
#
_entry.id   AF-A0A354ZFD4-F1
#
_cell.length_a   1.000
_cell.length_b   1.000
_cell.length_c   1.000
_cell.angle_alpha   90.00
_cell.angle_beta   90.00
_cell.angle_gamma   90.00
#
_symmetry.space_group_name_H-M   'P 1'
#
loop_
_entity.id
_entity.type
_entity.pdbx_description
1 polymer ?
#
loop_
_entity_poly.entity_id
_entity_poly.type
_entity_poly.pdbx_seq_one_letter_code
_entity_poly.pdbx_strand_id
1 'polypeptide(L)'
;MAIDMSIVGPNLKSLREGVGLGQKNVASYLGVDQSLISKFESGERAISADMLSRLSALFCCPISRIVTPDVGRPSMAFAFRANGLDGGDLRALAAINKIALNQSQMDRLAGGAADA
;
A
#
# COMPACT_ATOMS: atom_id res chain seq x y z
N MET A 1 -14.82 -13.02 -2.21
CA MET A 1 -13.41 -13.47 -2.33
C MET A 1 -12.78 -13.32 -0.96
N ALA A 2 -12.34 -14.40 -0.33
CA ALA A 2 -11.67 -14.31 0.97
C ALA A 2 -10.24 -13.80 0.76
N ILE A 3 -9.83 -12.81 1.55
CA ILE A 3 -8.46 -12.27 1.52
C ILE A 3 -7.59 -13.16 2.40
N ASP A 4 -6.50 -13.69 1.83
CA ASP A 4 -5.56 -14.53 2.56
C ASP A 4 -4.53 -13.66 3.30
N MET A 5 -4.64 -13.66 4.64
CA MET A 5 -3.75 -12.88 5.49
C MET A 5 -2.31 -13.40 5.55
N SER A 6 -2.08 -14.68 5.20
CA SER A 6 -0.73 -15.22 5.06
C SER A 6 0.05 -14.61 3.90
N ILE A 7 -0.66 -14.03 2.93
CA ILE A 7 -0.11 -13.26 1.80
C ILE A 7 -0.07 -11.77 2.14
N VAL A 8 -1.18 -11.23 2.65
CA VAL A 8 -1.30 -9.78 2.90
C VAL A 8 -0.31 -9.29 3.94
N GLY A 9 -0.12 -10.02 5.05
CA GLY A 9 0.74 -9.60 6.14
C GLY A 9 2.20 -9.38 5.70
N PRO A 10 2.86 -10.40 5.10
CA PRO A 10 4.22 -10.26 4.57
C PRO A 10 4.35 -9.20 3.47
N ASN A 11 3.38 -9.11 2.56
CA ASN A 11 3.38 -8.08 1.51
C ASN A 11 3.32 -6.67 2.09
N LEU A 12 2.44 -6.45 3.08
CA LEU A 12 2.30 -5.18 3.78
C LEU A 12 3.61 -4.76 4.46
N LYS A 13 4.24 -5.71 5.15
CA LYS A 13 5.54 -5.50 5.81
C LYS A 13 6.63 -5.13 4.79
N SER A 14 6.73 -5.90 3.71
CA SER A 14 7.71 -5.67 2.63
C SER A 14 7.52 -4.30 1.98
N LEU A 15 6.29 -3.93 1.62
CA LEU A 15 5.98 -2.62 1.05
C LEU A 15 6.36 -1.49 2.01
N ARG A 16 5.98 -1.61 3.28
CA ARG A 16 6.28 -0.63 4.33
C ARG A 16 7.79 -0.42 4.49
N GLU A 17 8.54 -1.51 4.56
CA GLU A 17 10.00 -1.47 4.73
C GLU A 17 10.70 -0.94 3.48
N GLY A 18 10.21 -1.31 2.28
CA GLY A 18 10.72 -0.81 1.01
C GLY A 18 10.58 0.70 0.81
N VAL A 19 9.63 1.35 1.50
CA VAL A 19 9.47 2.81 1.51
C VAL A 19 10.05 3.48 2.77
N GLY A 20 10.75 2.72 3.62
CA GLY A 20 11.41 3.25 4.81
C GLY A 20 10.46 3.70 5.92
N LEU A 21 9.22 3.20 5.96
CA LEU A 21 8.24 3.57 6.99
C LEU A 21 8.26 2.60 8.18
N GLY A 22 8.06 3.12 9.38
CA GLY A 22 7.77 2.31 10.57
C GLY A 22 6.28 1.98 10.68
N GLN A 23 5.94 0.97 11.49
CA GLN A 23 4.53 0.63 11.78
C GLN A 23 3.77 1.82 12.38
N LYS A 24 4.44 2.66 13.18
CA LYS A 24 3.86 3.89 13.76
C LYS A 24 3.45 4.91 12.70
N ASN A 25 4.22 5.05 11.62
CA ASN A 25 3.88 5.96 10.52
C ASN A 25 2.60 5.51 9.83
N VAL A 26 2.50 4.21 9.51
CA VAL A 26 1.31 3.62 8.88
C VAL A 26 0.10 3.69 9.81
N ALA A 27 0.29 3.45 11.11
CA ALA A 27 -0.75 3.57 12.14
C ALA A 27 -1.31 5.00 12.21
N SER A 28 -0.43 6.01 12.27
CA SER A 28 -0.79 7.43 12.26
C SER A 28 -1.54 7.83 10.98
N TYR A 29 -1.09 7.33 9.82
CA TYR A 29 -1.77 7.54 8.55
C TYR A 29 -3.17 6.92 8.53
N LEU A 30 -3.32 5.69 9.05
CA LEU A 30 -4.60 4.98 9.10
C LEU A 30 -5.54 5.49 10.20
N GLY A 31 -5.02 6.17 11.23
CA GLY A 31 -5.78 6.60 12.40
C GLY A 31 -6.07 5.45 13.36
N VAL A 32 -5.12 4.53 13.53
CA VAL A 32 -5.25 3.32 14.37
C VAL A 32 -4.04 3.15 15.27
N ASP A 33 -4.10 2.20 16.20
CA ASP A 33 -2.96 1.83 17.04
C ASP A 33 -1.88 1.07 16.25
N GLN A 34 -0.61 1.28 16.63
CA GLN A 34 0.53 0.54 16.06
C GLN A 34 0.36 -0.99 16.18
N SER A 35 -0.25 -1.45 17.29
CA SER A 35 -0.50 -2.87 17.52
C SER A 35 -1.39 -3.48 16.44
N LEU A 36 -2.35 -2.73 15.91
CA LEU A 36 -3.21 -3.21 14.82
C LEU A 36 -2.42 -3.43 13.53
N ILE A 37 -1.46 -2.56 13.22
CA ILE A 37 -0.55 -2.74 12.08
C ILE A 37 0.28 -4.01 12.25
N SER A 38 0.82 -4.23 13.45
CA SER A 38 1.56 -5.45 13.75
C SER A 38 0.71 -6.71 13.56
N LYS A 39 -0.57 -6.67 13.92
CA LYS A 39 -1.52 -7.78 13.76
C LYS A 39 -1.94 -8.01 12.31
N PHE A 40 -1.96 -6.97 11.50
CA PHE A 40 -2.14 -7.11 10.05
C PHE A 40 -0.91 -7.79 9.44
N GLU A 41 0.30 -7.36 9.80
CA GLU A 41 1.56 -7.91 9.28
C GLU A 41 1.82 -9.36 9.70
N SER A 42 1.37 -9.77 10.88
CA SER A 42 1.44 -11.17 11.35
C SER A 42 0.30 -12.06 10.82
N GLY A 43 -0.72 -11.46 10.20
CA GLY A 43 -1.92 -12.15 9.76
C GLY A 43 -2.91 -12.52 10.87
N GLU A 44 -2.68 -12.10 12.12
CA GLU A 44 -3.58 -12.34 13.25
C GLU A 44 -4.94 -11.65 13.07
N ARG A 45 -4.96 -10.49 12.38
CA ARG A 45 -6.19 -9.71 12.18
C ARG A 45 -6.46 -9.47 10.71
N ALA A 46 -7.71 -9.67 10.30
CA ALA A 46 -8.19 -9.30 8.98
C ALA A 46 -8.19 -7.78 8.79
N ILE A 47 -7.86 -7.35 7.56
CA ILE A 47 -7.86 -5.96 7.15
C ILE A 47 -9.12 -5.61 6.35
N SER A 48 -9.66 -4.40 6.53
CA SER A 48 -10.83 -3.95 5.78
C SER A 48 -10.47 -3.53 4.35
N ALA A 49 -11.45 -3.57 3.45
CA ALA A 49 -11.29 -3.09 2.08
C ALA A 49 -10.91 -1.59 2.01
N ASP A 50 -11.47 -0.77 2.91
CA ASP A 50 -11.10 0.66 3.04
C ASP A 50 -9.63 0.83 3.41
N MET A 51 -9.15 0.11 4.44
CA MET A 51 -7.74 0.20 4.85
C MET A 51 -6.82 -0.31 3.74
N LEU A 52 -7.19 -1.38 3.03
CA LEU A 52 -6.44 -1.83 1.85
C LEU A 52 -6.37 -0.78 0.75
N SER A 53 -7.48 -0.10 0.45
CA SER A 53 -7.52 0.99 -0.53
C SER A 53 -6.60 2.15 -0.11
N ARG A 54 -6.62 2.52 1.17
CA ARG A 54 -5.75 3.56 1.73
C ARG A 54 -4.28 3.18 1.70
N LEU A 55 -3.94 1.93 1.98
CA LEU A 55 -2.57 1.41 1.91
C LEU A 55 -2.07 1.31 0.46
N SER A 56 -2.94 0.92 -0.47
CA SER A 56 -2.66 0.93 -1.91
C SER A 56 -2.27 2.34 -2.38
N ALA A 57 -3.01 3.36 -1.96
CA ALA A 57 -2.64 4.75 -2.21
C ALA A 57 -1.33 5.15 -1.52
N LEU A 58 -1.13 4.80 -0.24
CA LEU A 58 0.09 5.13 0.50
C LEU A 58 1.34 4.55 -0.17
N PHE A 59 1.31 3.28 -0.55
CA PHE A 59 2.45 2.59 -1.17
C PHE A 59 2.51 2.75 -2.69
N CYS A 60 1.64 3.57 -3.28
CA CYS A 60 1.57 3.80 -4.74
C CYS A 60 1.57 2.49 -5.55
N CYS A 61 0.72 1.54 -5.17
CA CYS A 61 0.62 0.26 -5.87
C CYS A 61 -0.83 -0.22 -5.98
N PRO A 62 -1.18 -1.06 -6.96
CA PRO A 62 -2.52 -1.66 -7.04
C PRO A 62 -2.82 -2.55 -5.83
N ILE A 63 -4.09 -2.67 -5.42
CA ILE A 63 -4.51 -3.59 -4.34
C ILE A 63 -4.05 -5.03 -4.61
N SER A 64 -4.00 -5.47 -5.87
CA SER A 64 -3.49 -6.79 -6.23
C SER A 64 -2.06 -7.01 -5.73
N ARG A 65 -1.20 -5.98 -5.72
CA ARG A 65 0.16 -6.08 -5.16
C ARG A 65 0.17 -6.46 -3.67
N ILE A 66 -0.88 -6.12 -2.93
CA ILE A 66 -1.02 -6.43 -1.51
C ILE A 66 -1.62 -7.82 -1.31
N VAL A 67 -2.62 -8.21 -2.12
CA VAL A 67 -3.42 -9.42 -1.88
C VAL A 67 -3.01 -10.65 -2.70
N THR A 68 -2.07 -10.52 -3.65
CA THR A 68 -1.54 -11.65 -4.43
C THR A 68 -0.10 -11.98 -4.03
N PRO A 69 0.35 -13.24 -4.16
CA PRO A 69 1.74 -13.62 -3.90
C PRO A 69 2.73 -12.74 -4.65
N ASP A 70 3.84 -12.39 -3.98
CA ASP A 70 4.86 -11.48 -4.50
C ASP A 70 5.53 -12.04 -5.76
N VAL A 71 5.23 -11.44 -6.93
CA VAL A 71 5.87 -11.79 -8.21
C VAL A 71 7.07 -10.89 -8.54
N GLY A 72 7.72 -10.28 -7.55
CA GLY A 72 8.90 -9.43 -7.76
C GLY A 72 8.60 -8.16 -8.57
N ARG A 73 7.34 -7.69 -8.58
CA ARG A 73 6.99 -6.46 -9.30
C ARG A 73 7.55 -5.26 -8.55
N PRO A 74 8.35 -4.38 -9.19
CA PRO A 74 8.82 -3.17 -8.56
C PRO A 74 7.61 -2.36 -8.11
N SER A 75 7.63 -1.93 -6.85
CA SER A 75 6.73 -0.89 -6.39
C SER A 75 7.06 0.38 -7.17
N MET A 76 6.05 1.13 -7.62
CA MET A 76 6.28 2.50 -8.10
C MET A 76 6.66 3.45 -6.95
N ALA A 77 6.74 2.93 -5.73
CA ALA A 77 7.08 3.72 -4.56
C ALA A 77 8.52 4.24 -4.65
N PHE A 78 8.61 5.56 -4.54
CA PHE A 78 9.85 6.24 -4.25
C PHE A 78 10.31 5.84 -2.84
N ALA A 79 11.62 5.62 -2.68
CA ALA A 79 12.22 5.54 -1.36
C ALA A 79 12.15 6.94 -0.71
N PHE A 80 11.04 7.25 -0.06
CA PHE A 80 10.93 8.41 0.79
C PHE A 80 11.82 8.15 2.00
N ARG A 81 12.98 8.82 2.06
CA ARG A 81 13.87 8.79 3.23
C ARG A 81 13.16 9.53 4.36
N ALA A 82 12.20 8.86 4.99
CA ALA A 82 11.19 9.41 5.88
C ALA A 82 11.74 9.72 7.28
N ASN A 83 12.86 10.44 7.37
CA ASN A 83 13.24 11.05 8.63
C ASN A 83 12.30 12.24 8.89
N GLY A 84 11.25 12.01 9.68
CA GLY A 84 10.38 13.06 10.20
C GLY A 84 9.00 13.21 9.53
N LEU A 85 8.56 12.28 8.68
CA LEU A 85 7.20 12.34 8.13
C LEU A 85 6.15 11.97 9.19
N ASP A 86 5.17 12.85 9.36
CA ASP A 86 4.02 12.61 10.22
C ASP A 86 2.80 12.07 9.46
N GLY A 87 1.69 11.84 10.15
CA GLY A 87 0.47 11.33 9.52
C GLY A 87 -0.16 12.29 8.50
N GLY A 88 0.04 13.61 8.66
CA GLY A 88 -0.39 14.64 7.72
C GLY A 88 0.39 14.56 6.41
N ASP A 89 1.71 14.46 6.49
CA ASP A 89 2.57 14.33 5.31
C ASP A 89 2.21 13.07 4.50
N LEU A 90 1.99 11.94 5.19
CA LEU A 90 1.62 10.69 4.54
C LEU A 90 0.25 10.77 3.86
N ARG A 91 -0.69 11.57 4.39
CA ARG A 91 -1.99 11.82 3.72
C ARG A 91 -1.80 12.64 2.45
N ALA A 92 -0.95 13.66 2.47
CA ALA A 92 -0.64 14.45 1.27
C ALA A 92 0.03 13.57 0.19
N LEU A 93 1.01 12.75 0.58
CA LEU A 93 1.66 11.79 -0.31
C LEU A 93 0.68 10.78 -0.90
N ALA A 94 -0.20 10.20 -0.07
CA ALA A 94 -1.21 9.27 -0.54
C ALA A 94 -2.19 9.90 -1.54
N ALA A 95 -2.51 11.20 -1.39
CA ALA A 95 -3.33 11.93 -2.36
C ALA A 95 -2.61 12.07 -3.71
N ILE A 96 -1.33 12.42 -3.71
CA ILE A 96 -0.49 12.50 -4.93
C ILE A 96 -0.39 11.13 -5.61
N ASN A 97 -0.09 10.08 -4.84
CA ASN A 97 -0.01 8.72 -5.33
C ASN A 97 -1.34 8.25 -5.94
N LYS A 98 -2.47 8.63 -5.35
CA LYS A 98 -3.80 8.31 -5.88
C LYS A 98 -4.02 8.95 -7.26
N ILE A 99 -3.54 10.17 -7.49
CA ILE A 99 -3.58 10.80 -8.82
C ILE A 99 -2.73 9.99 -9.81
N ALA A 100 -1.50 9.63 -9.44
CA ALA A 100 -0.62 8.83 -10.30
C ALA A 100 -1.19 7.44 -10.64
N LEU A 101 -1.78 6.75 -9.64
CA LEU A 101 -2.44 5.46 -9.84
C LEU A 101 -3.64 5.58 -10.77
N ASN A 102 -4.47 6.60 -10.57
CA ASN A 102 -5.62 6.87 -11.43
C ASN A 102 -5.17 7.17 -12.86
N GLN A 103 -4.11 7.97 -13.05
CA GLN A 103 -3.55 8.24 -14.37
C GLN A 103 -3.05 6.96 -15.05
N SER A 104 -2.25 6.15 -14.35
CA SER A 104 -1.78 4.87 -14.87
C SER A 104 -2.93 3.93 -15.25
N GLN A 105 -4.02 3.94 -14.48
CA GLN A 105 -5.21 3.18 -14.80
C GLN A 105 -5.91 3.73 -16.05
N MET A 106 -6.08 5.06 -16.15
CA MET A 106 -6.66 5.70 -17.33
C MET A 106 -5.83 5.40 -18.59
N ASP A 107 -4.50 5.43 -18.50
CA ASP A 107 -3.61 5.10 -19.62
C ASP A 107 -3.81 3.65 -20.10
N ARG A 108 -3.94 2.70 -19.17
CA ARG A 108 -4.22 1.29 -19.52
C ARG A 108 -5.60 1.11 -20.17
N LEU A 109 -6.60 1.86 -19.71
CA LEU A 109 -7.96 1.79 -20.25
C LEU A 109 -8.04 2.47 -21.63
N ALA A 110 -7.39 3.63 -21.79
CA ALA A 110 -7.30 4.35 -23.06
C ALA A 110 -6.45 3.60 -24.09
N GLY A 111 -5.46 2.82 -23.65
CA GLY A 111 -4.57 2.01 -24.48
C GLY A 111 -5.07 0.60 -24.82
N GLY A 112 -6.34 0.25 -24.58
CA GLY A 112 -6.85 -1.09 -24.83
C GLY A 112 -6.95 -1.49 -26.31
N ALA A 113 -5.82 -1.84 -26.96
CA ALA A 113 -5.69 -2.73 -28.14
C ALA A 113 -4.25 -2.76 -28.74
N ALA A 114 -3.21 -2.89 -27.92
CA ALA A 114 -1.91 -3.33 -28.42
C ALA A 114 -1.40 -4.42 -27.48
N ASP A 115 -0.87 -5.49 -28.06
CA ASP A 115 -0.36 -6.70 -27.41
C ASP A 115 -1.45 -7.76 -27.11
N ALA A 116 -2.04 -8.25 -28.21
CA ALA A 116 -2.39 -9.68 -28.38
C ALA A 116 -1.21 -10.40 -29.05
#